data_AF-A0A662SB75-F1
#
_entry.id   AF-A0A662SB75-F1
#
_cell.length_a   1.000
_cell.length_b   1.000
_cell.length_c   1.000
_cell.angle_alpha   90.00
_cell.angle_beta   90.00
_cell.angle_gamma   90.00
#
_symmetry.space_group_name_H-M   'P 1'
#
loop_
_entity.id
_entity.type
_entity.pdbx_description
1 polymer ?
#
loop_
_entity_poly.entity_id
_entity_poly.type
_entity_poly.pdbx_seq_one_letter_code
_entity_poly.pdbx_strand_id
1 'polypeptide(L)'
;LLPNEETFPRLKQAIEKVIEAKAKGFPILNSTHYLKMIPLFMKDRNSVKKGICIAGYTSVNIDTSLNVLPCWNLPPVGNLRQCSLKEIWYSEAFKKARLRMRRLQCPGCLLLCHHEYQYG
;
A
#
# COMPACT_ATOMS: atom_id res chain seq x y z
N LEU A 1 11.46 -9.20 2.08
CA LEU A 1 11.28 -10.52 2.72
C LEU A 1 9.80 -10.84 2.71
N LEU A 2 9.39 -11.89 1.99
CA LEU A 2 8.03 -12.46 2.06
C LEU A 2 8.08 -13.72 2.95
N PRO A 3 7.05 -14.01 3.73
CA PRO A 3 7.03 -15.19 4.59
C PRO A 3 7.02 -16.46 3.73
N ASN A 4 7.87 -17.42 4.09
CA ASN A 4 7.86 -18.79 3.60
C ASN A 4 7.02 -19.69 4.54
N GLU A 5 6.89 -20.98 4.22
CA GLU A 5 6.12 -21.94 5.02
C GLU A 5 6.57 -22.03 6.49
N GLU A 6 7.86 -21.84 6.77
CA GLU A 6 8.40 -21.87 8.15
C GLU A 6 8.07 -20.58 8.93
N THR A 7 8.15 -19.43 8.26
CA THR A 7 8.01 -18.11 8.90
C THR A 7 6.56 -17.63 8.95
N PHE A 8 5.68 -18.15 8.09
CA PHE A 8 4.28 -17.77 8.06
C PHE A 8 3.53 -18.06 9.37
N PRO A 9 3.70 -19.22 10.04
CA PRO A 9 3.14 -19.45 11.37
C PRO A 9 3.64 -18.45 12.42
N ARG A 10 4.94 -18.12 12.40
CA ARG A 10 5.54 -17.14 13.32
C ARG A 10 4.96 -15.74 13.11
N LEU A 11 4.70 -15.35 11.86
CA LEU A 11 4.04 -14.10 11.54
C LEU A 11 2.62 -14.03 12.11
N LYS A 12 1.82 -15.11 11.98
CA LYS A 12 0.47 -15.16 12.57
C LYS A 12 0.53 -15.00 14.09
N GLN A 13 1.42 -15.73 14.75
CA GLN A 13 1.59 -15.66 16.19
C GLN A 13 2.04 -14.26 16.66
N ALA A 14 2.91 -13.59 15.90
CA ALA A 14 3.30 -12.21 16.21
C ALA A 14 2.10 -11.26 16.11
N ILE A 15 1.24 -11.42 15.11
CA ILE A 15 0.02 -10.61 14.94
C ILE A 15 -1.00 -10.87 16.05
N GLU A 16 -1.15 -12.12 16.51
CA GLU A 16 -1.99 -12.46 17.66
C GLU A 16 -1.53 -11.72 18.92
N LYS A 17 -0.22 -11.69 19.20
CA LYS A 17 0.35 -10.92 20.33
C LYS A 17 0.04 -9.42 20.24
N VAL A 18 0.05 -8.85 19.03
CA VAL A 18 -0.32 -7.43 18.82
C VAL A 18 -1.81 -7.22 19.10
N ILE A 19 -2.68 -8.14 18.66
CA ILE A 19 -4.13 -8.08 18.94
C ILE A 19 -4.41 -8.22 20.44
N GLU A 20 -3.72 -9.11 21.14
CA GLU A 20 -3.82 -9.25 22.60
C GLU A 20 -3.36 -7.99 23.33
N ALA A 21 -2.25 -7.39 22.91
CA ALA A 21 -1.78 -6.12 23.47
C ALA A 21 -2.82 -5.02 23.26
N LYS A 22 -3.45 -4.93 22.08
CA LYS A 22 -4.55 -3.99 21.83
C LYS A 22 -5.71 -4.22 22.79
N ALA A 23 -6.13 -5.47 22.99
CA ALA A 23 -7.20 -5.82 23.92
C ALA A 23 -6.88 -5.47 25.38
N LYS A 24 -5.59 -5.44 25.74
CA LYS A 24 -5.09 -4.98 27.05
C LYS A 24 -4.99 -3.46 27.19
N GLY A 25 -5.40 -2.69 26.19
CA GLY A 25 -5.42 -1.22 26.24
C GLY A 25 -4.12 -0.54 25.77
N PHE A 26 -3.19 -1.27 25.16
CA PHE A 26 -2.02 -0.65 24.51
C PHE A 26 -2.47 0.24 23.35
N PRO A 27 -1.74 1.34 23.04
CA PRO A 27 -2.14 2.34 22.05
C PRO A 27 -1.94 1.86 20.60
N ILE A 28 -2.62 0.79 20.23
CA ILE A 28 -2.63 0.21 18.89
C ILE A 28 -3.90 0.66 18.19
N LEU A 29 -3.76 1.61 17.26
CA LEU A 29 -4.91 2.27 16.62
C LEU A 29 -5.58 1.42 15.55
N ASN A 30 -4.80 0.59 14.85
CA ASN A 30 -5.32 -0.26 13.78
C ASN A 30 -6.47 -1.16 14.24
N SER A 31 -7.42 -1.44 13.36
CA SER A 31 -8.54 -2.33 13.68
C SER A 31 -8.06 -3.79 13.81
N THR A 32 -8.73 -4.59 14.63
CA THR A 32 -8.43 -6.03 14.73
C THR A 32 -8.59 -6.73 13.37
N HIS A 33 -9.55 -6.26 12.55
CA HIS A 33 -9.72 -6.73 11.19
C HIS A 33 -8.45 -6.47 10.36
N TYR A 34 -7.95 -5.23 10.34
CA TYR A 34 -6.73 -4.87 9.62
C TYR A 34 -5.53 -5.71 10.06
N LEU A 35 -5.32 -5.86 11.37
CA LEU A 35 -4.23 -6.66 11.92
C LEU A 35 -4.27 -8.11 11.41
N LYS A 36 -5.46 -8.72 11.36
CA LYS A 36 -5.66 -10.09 10.83
C LYS A 36 -5.39 -10.20 9.31
N MET A 37 -5.48 -9.10 8.56
CA MET A 37 -5.21 -9.10 7.11
C MET A 37 -3.72 -9.07 6.77
N ILE A 38 -2.86 -8.58 7.67
CA ILE A 38 -1.40 -8.51 7.47
C ILE A 38 -0.79 -9.85 7.03
N PRO A 39 -0.96 -10.97 7.75
CA PRO A 39 -0.37 -12.24 7.35
C PRO A 39 -0.92 -12.71 6.00
N LEU A 40 -2.23 -12.59 5.78
CA LEU A 40 -2.87 -12.99 4.52
C LEU A 40 -2.27 -12.26 3.32
N PHE A 41 -2.17 -10.93 3.41
CA PHE A 41 -1.56 -10.10 2.36
C PHE A 41 -0.08 -10.43 2.11
N MET A 42 0.67 -10.72 3.18
CA MET A 42 2.08 -11.08 3.06
C MET A 42 2.28 -12.45 2.39
N LYS A 43 1.34 -13.39 2.58
CA LYS A 43 1.35 -14.69 1.89
C LYS A 43 0.92 -14.56 0.44
N ASP A 44 -0.18 -13.85 0.19
CA ASP A 44 -0.70 -13.58 -1.15
C ASP A 44 -1.28 -12.16 -1.20
N ARG A 45 -0.68 -11.31 -2.03
CA ARG A 45 -1.11 -9.91 -2.20
C ARG A 45 -2.49 -9.77 -2.83
N ASN A 46 -3.02 -10.83 -3.45
CA ASN A 46 -4.35 -10.87 -4.02
C ASN A 46 -5.40 -11.42 -3.05
N SER A 47 -5.00 -11.97 -1.90
CA SER A 47 -5.91 -12.48 -0.86
C SER A 47 -6.76 -11.40 -0.19
N VAL A 48 -6.39 -10.12 -0.39
CA VAL A 48 -7.06 -8.96 0.19
C VAL A 48 -7.79 -8.21 -0.91
N LYS A 49 -9.09 -7.94 -0.68
CA LYS A 49 -9.93 -7.22 -1.64
C LYS A 49 -9.33 -5.84 -1.90
N LYS A 50 -8.91 -5.61 -3.15
CA LYS A 50 -8.37 -4.32 -3.55
C LYS A 50 -9.52 -3.33 -3.76
N GLY A 51 -9.63 -2.34 -2.88
CA GLY A 51 -10.47 -1.17 -3.12
C GLY A 51 -9.88 -0.28 -4.23
N ILE A 52 -10.70 0.62 -4.80
CA ILE A 52 -10.21 1.61 -5.76
C ILE A 52 -9.28 2.57 -5.02
N CYS A 53 -8.00 2.57 -5.41
CA CYS A 53 -6.99 3.46 -4.84
C CYS A 53 -6.95 4.80 -5.60
N ILE A 54 -7.03 5.92 -4.86
CA ILE A 54 -6.96 7.28 -5.40
C ILE A 54 -5.61 7.98 -5.15
N ALA A 55 -4.62 7.31 -4.55
CA ALA A 55 -3.36 7.93 -4.14
C ALA A 55 -2.66 8.69 -5.28
N GLY A 56 -2.65 8.11 -6.49
CA GLY A 56 -2.05 8.75 -7.67
C GLY A 56 -2.84 9.95 -8.22
N TYR A 57 -4.03 10.23 -7.70
CA TYR A 57 -4.85 11.40 -8.05
C TYR A 57 -4.79 12.50 -6.99
N THR A 58 -4.42 12.18 -5.75
CA THR A 58 -4.39 13.13 -4.63
C THR A 58 -2.97 13.50 -4.21
N SER A 59 -1.96 12.73 -4.62
CA SER A 59 -0.58 12.91 -4.15
C SER A 59 0.45 12.47 -5.20
N VAL A 60 1.70 12.89 -4.98
CA VAL A 60 2.90 12.39 -5.65
C VAL A 60 3.89 11.94 -4.58
N ASN A 61 4.71 10.95 -4.91
CA ASN A 61 5.87 10.58 -4.11
C ASN A 61 7.13 10.97 -4.89
N ILE A 62 8.15 11.42 -4.18
CA ILE A 62 9.44 11.79 -4.75
C ILE A 62 10.51 11.03 -3.97
N ASP A 63 11.34 10.25 -4.66
CA ASP A 63 12.45 9.54 -4.03
C ASP A 63 13.71 10.40 -3.90
N THR A 64 14.74 9.87 -3.25
CA THR A 64 16.02 10.57 -3.03
C THR A 64 16.79 10.88 -4.32
N SER A 65 16.45 10.20 -5.42
CA SER A 65 17.01 10.42 -6.76
C SER A 65 16.20 11.43 -7.58
N LEU A 66 15.18 12.06 -6.97
CA LEU A 66 14.23 12.98 -7.58
C LEU A 66 13.33 12.35 -8.64
N ASN A 67 13.16 11.02 -8.61
CA ASN A 67 12.13 10.37 -9.41
C ASN A 67 10.75 10.70 -8.83
N VAL A 68 9.80 10.96 -9.71
CA VAL A 68 8.39 11.15 -9.34
C VAL A 68 7.64 9.84 -9.54
N LEU A 69 6.93 9.40 -8.51
CA LEU A 69 6.16 8.16 -8.48
C LEU A 69 4.69 8.45 -8.13
N PRO A 70 3.71 7.80 -8.80
CA PRO A 70 2.30 7.90 -8.42
C PRO A 70 1.98 7.21 -7.09
N CYS A 71 2.80 6.23 -6.69
CA CYS A 71 2.71 5.45 -5.47
C CYS A 71 4.03 4.70 -5.27
N TRP A 72 4.44 4.43 -4.03
CA TRP A 72 5.65 3.65 -3.71
C TRP A 72 5.66 2.23 -4.27
N ASN A 73 4.50 1.66 -4.60
CA ASN A 73 4.40 0.32 -5.20
C ASN A 73 4.40 0.34 -6.74
N LEU A 74 4.66 1.49 -7.37
CA LEU A 74 4.67 1.64 -8.82
C LEU A 74 6.02 2.20 -9.27
N PRO A 75 6.43 1.95 -10.52
CA PRO A 75 7.65 2.52 -11.07
C PRO A 75 7.56 4.05 -11.20
N PRO A 76 8.72 4.74 -11.26
CA PRO A 76 8.80 6.15 -11.64
C PRO A 76 8.08 6.48 -12.94
N VAL A 77 7.54 7.70 -13.01
CA VAL A 77 6.88 8.24 -14.22
C VAL A 77 7.55 9.51 -14.76
N GLY A 78 8.64 9.94 -14.11
CA GLY A 78 9.47 11.07 -14.53
C GLY A 78 10.55 11.37 -13.49
N ASN A 79 11.44 12.32 -13.79
CA ASN A 79 12.49 12.78 -12.87
C ASN A 79 12.57 14.31 -12.89
N LEU A 80 12.66 14.94 -11.72
CA LEU A 80 12.65 16.40 -11.58
C LEU A 80 13.92 17.10 -12.09
N ARG A 81 14.99 16.35 -12.40
CA ARG A 81 16.17 16.87 -13.08
C ARG A 81 15.92 17.16 -14.56
N GLN A 82 14.87 16.59 -15.13
CA GLN A 82 14.57 16.64 -16.57
C GLN A 82 13.31 17.46 -16.87
N CYS A 83 12.26 17.30 -16.06
CA CYS A 83 10.97 17.96 -16.25
C CYS A 83 10.46 18.55 -14.94
N SER A 84 9.67 19.61 -15.01
CA SER A 84 8.95 20.14 -13.86
C SER A 84 7.91 19.13 -13.33
N LEU A 85 7.56 19.27 -12.05
CA LEU A 85 6.53 18.43 -11.44
C LEU A 85 5.18 18.56 -12.18
N LYS A 86 4.84 19.75 -12.67
CA LYS A 86 3.60 20.01 -13.42
C LYS A 86 3.58 19.21 -14.73
N GLU A 87 4.67 19.23 -15.50
CA GLU A 87 4.78 18.47 -16.73
C GLU A 87 4.66 16.97 -16.48
N ILE A 88 5.34 16.46 -15.44
CA ILE A 88 5.26 15.05 -15.06
C ILE A 88 3.83 14.68 -14.61
N TRP A 89 3.17 15.52 -13.82
CA TRP A 89 1.80 15.30 -13.32
C TRP A 89 0.77 15.15 -14.45
N TYR A 90 0.90 15.94 -15.50
CA TYR A 90 0.02 15.92 -16.68
C TYR A 90 0.53 15.00 -17.81
N SER A 91 1.67 14.33 -17.62
CA SER A 91 2.23 13.42 -18.62
C SER A 91 1.36 12.19 -18.89
N GLU A 92 1.48 11.64 -20.09
CA GLU A 92 0.84 10.38 -20.46
C GLU A 92 1.34 9.20 -19.61
N ALA A 93 2.60 9.22 -19.16
CA ALA A 93 3.14 8.20 -18.26
C ALA A 93 2.38 8.18 -16.92
N PHE A 94 2.17 9.35 -16.31
CA PHE A 94 1.42 9.47 -15.06
C PHE A 94 -0.05 9.08 -15.26
N LYS A 95 -0.70 9.56 -16.33
CA LYS A 95 -2.09 9.22 -16.68
C LYS A 95 -2.28 7.70 -16.84
N LYS A 96 -1.38 7.01 -17.55
CA LYS A 96 -1.41 5.54 -17.69
C LYS A 96 -1.24 4.84 -16.34
N ALA A 97 -0.35 5.32 -15.48
CA ALA A 97 -0.19 4.74 -14.14
C ALA A 97 -1.46 4.87 -13.30
N ARG A 98 -2.09 6.05 -13.28
CA ARG A 98 -3.39 6.28 -12.62
C ARG A 98 -4.50 5.37 -13.13
N LEU A 99 -4.58 5.16 -14.45
CA LEU A 99 -5.55 4.24 -15.05
C LEU A 99 -5.31 2.79 -14.61
N ARG A 100 -4.06 2.32 -14.56
CA ARG A 100 -3.72 1.00 -14.00
C ARG A 100 -4.15 0.87 -12.55
N MET A 101 -3.94 1.90 -11.72
CA MET A 101 -4.38 1.90 -10.33
C MET A 101 -5.90 1.74 -10.21
N ARG A 102 -6.69 2.51 -10.98
CA ARG A 102 -8.15 2.38 -10.98
C ARG A 102 -8.65 1.02 -11.46
N ARG A 103 -7.92 0.38 -12.37
CA ARG A 103 -8.21 -0.96 -12.88
C ARG A 103 -7.70 -2.09 -11.98
N LEU A 104 -7.18 -1.77 -10.78
CA LEU A 104 -6.60 -2.73 -9.84
C LEU A 104 -5.41 -3.52 -10.40
N GLN A 105 -4.74 -2.96 -11.42
CA GLN A 105 -3.57 -3.55 -12.10
C GLN A 105 -2.24 -3.16 -11.42
N CYS A 106 -2.27 -2.83 -10.13
CA CYS A 106 -1.08 -2.60 -9.32
C CYS A 106 -0.81 -3.79 -8.39
N PRO A 107 0.42 -3.90 -7.84
CA PRO A 107 0.74 -4.95 -6.86
C PRO A 107 -0.13 -4.96 -5.60
N GLY A 108 -0.91 -3.90 -5.36
CA GLY A 108 -1.73 -3.73 -4.15
C GLY A 108 -0.91 -3.28 -2.95
N CYS A 109 -1.61 -2.83 -1.90
CA CYS A 109 -1.02 -2.40 -0.64
C CYS A 109 -2.07 -2.50 0.47
N LEU A 110 -1.64 -2.81 1.70
CA LEU A 110 -2.47 -2.69 2.89
C LEU A 110 -2.59 -1.25 3.39
N LEU A 111 -1.68 -0.35 3.03
CA LEU A 111 -1.71 1.08 3.40
C LEU A 111 -2.81 1.89 2.68
N LEU A 112 -3.83 1.24 2.14
CA LEU A 112 -4.99 1.95 1.62
C LEU A 112 -5.54 2.79 2.78
N CYS A 113 -5.46 4.12 2.68
CA CYS A 113 -5.91 5.04 3.72
C CYS A 113 -7.39 4.87 4.09
N HIS A 114 -8.14 4.13 3.27
CA HIS A 114 -9.55 3.77 3.49
C HIS A 114 -9.78 2.29 3.85
N HIS A 115 -8.76 1.43 3.83
CA HIS A 115 -8.95 -0.01 4.06
C HIS A 115 -9.49 -0.32 5.45
N GLU A 116 -9.09 0.46 6.46
CA GLU A 116 -9.63 0.33 7.82
C GLU A 116 -11.05 0.90 7.96
N TYR A 117 -11.43 1.87 7.12
CA TYR A 117 -12.72 2.55 7.15
C TYR A 117 -13.80 1.92 6.25
N GLN A 118 -13.42 0.98 5.37
CA GLN A 118 -14.37 0.26 4.51
C GLN A 118 -15.12 -0.86 5.24
N TYR A 119 -14.71 -1.19 6.45
CA TYR A 119 -15.27 -2.29 7.27
C TYR A 119 -15.66 -1.82 8.68
N GLY A 120 -15.73 -0.51 8.90
CA GLY A 120 -16.21 0.12 10.14
C GLY A 120 -17.68 0.49 10.04
#